data_AF-A0A383BR14-F1
#
_entry.id   AF-A0A383BR14-F1
#
_cell.length_a   1.000
_cell.length_b   1.000
_cell.length_c   1.000
_cell.angle_alpha   90.00
_cell.angle_beta   90.00
_cell.angle_gamma   90.00
#
_symmetry.space_group_name_H-M   'P 1'
#
loop_
_entity.id
_entity.type
_entity.pdbx_description
1 polymer ?
#
loop_
_entity_poly.entity_id
_entity_poly.type
_entity_poly.pdbx_seq_one_letter_code
_entity_poly.pdbx_strand_id
1 'polypeptide(L)'
;MKRYFFLLTLLLFSCRKELDISDFSFNYAGYEPELRIEALILPHDSTAIVRIDKSYMINDVELYDCRDNDYGSIPKDSCESIDNAIWHGNEGEINADCGDWNPFIHDIGSDGIAANDANSDGDYEDFGDVAPDEDGTENNGLPDCDEPNVDDYSEILPFVHNNSCEVKIIKNDNNNLEEKCDLIFSNSGGHFFNEIYTGDKSSPIFDNVEVIN
;
A
#
# COMPACT_ATOMS: atom_id res chain seq x y z
N MET A 1 11.58 39.66 26.23
CA MET A 1 12.39 39.78 25.00
C MET A 1 13.53 38.75 24.93
N LYS A 2 14.45 38.66 25.90
CA LYS A 2 15.56 37.66 25.86
C LYS A 2 15.16 36.17 25.80
N ARG A 3 14.07 35.76 26.47
CA ARG A 3 13.59 34.36 26.44
C ARG A 3 13.04 33.91 25.07
N TYR A 4 12.32 34.79 24.38
CA TYR A 4 11.79 34.50 23.04
C TYR A 4 12.91 34.46 21.99
N PHE A 5 13.95 35.28 22.15
CA PHE A 5 15.11 35.27 21.27
C PHE A 5 15.90 33.95 21.34
N PHE A 6 15.98 33.35 22.53
CA PHE A 6 16.66 32.06 22.74
C PHE A 6 15.90 30.88 22.13
N LEU A 7 14.56 30.90 22.18
CA LEU A 7 13.70 29.92 21.50
C LEU A 7 13.76 30.07 19.98
N LEU A 8 13.80 31.32 19.47
CA LEU A 8 13.93 31.60 18.05
C LEU A 8 15.27 31.09 17.49
N THR A 9 16.37 31.25 18.24
CA THR A 9 17.67 30.70 17.84
C THR A 9 17.68 29.17 17.86
N LEU A 10 16.99 28.52 18.80
CA LEU A 10 16.92 27.05 18.81
C LEU A 10 16.16 26.49 17.60
N LEU A 11 15.11 27.18 17.16
CA LEU A 11 14.32 26.81 15.97
C LEU A 11 15.06 27.08 14.65
N LEU A 12 15.92 28.11 14.60
CA LEU A 12 16.67 28.48 13.39
C LEU A 12 17.97 27.66 13.21
N PHE A 13 18.50 27.04 14.27
CA PHE A 13 19.74 26.24 14.23
C PHE A 13 19.50 24.73 14.44
N SER A 14 18.25 24.25 14.46
CA SER A 14 17.99 22.82 14.48
C SER A 14 18.31 22.23 13.09
N CYS A 15 19.35 21.42 13.01
CA CYS A 15 19.60 20.61 11.82
C CYS A 15 18.49 19.56 11.71
N ARG A 16 17.76 19.58 10.60
CA ARG A 16 16.84 18.50 10.23
C ARG A 16 17.53 17.72 9.12
N LYS A 17 17.75 16.43 9.35
CA LYS A 17 18.17 15.49 8.32
C LYS A 17 17.01 14.53 8.12
N GLU A 18 16.58 14.39 6.87
CA GLU A 18 15.67 13.33 6.48
C GLU A 18 16.40 11.99 6.57
N LEU A 19 15.78 11.05 7.28
CA LEU A 19 16.33 9.71 7.45
C LEU A 19 15.61 8.81 6.45
N ASP A 20 16.36 8.31 5.47
CA ASP A 20 15.87 7.21 4.65
C ASP A 20 15.91 5.94 5.51
N ILE A 21 14.80 5.20 5.53
CA ILE A 21 14.71 3.95 6.29
C ILE A 21 15.62 2.86 5.68
N SER A 22 15.96 2.97 4.39
CA SER A 22 16.89 2.10 3.70
C SER A 22 18.32 2.20 4.24
N ASP A 23 18.72 3.34 4.83
CA ASP A 23 20.02 3.54 5.51
C ASP A 23 20.23 2.54 6.66
N PHE A 24 19.15 1.96 7.20
CA PHE A 24 19.19 0.99 8.29
C PHE A 24 19.17 -0.46 7.80
N SER A 25 19.09 -0.73 6.49
CA SER A 25 19.04 -2.07 5.89
C SER A 25 20.19 -2.98 6.34
N PHE A 26 21.40 -2.44 6.50
CA PHE A 26 22.56 -3.18 7.00
C PHE A 26 22.32 -3.83 8.37
N ASN A 27 21.52 -3.21 9.25
CA ASN A 27 21.21 -3.78 10.56
C ASN A 27 20.38 -5.07 10.47
N TYR A 28 19.78 -5.34 9.30
CA TYR A 28 18.91 -6.47 9.03
C TYR A 28 19.44 -7.36 7.89
N ALA A 29 20.73 -7.26 7.54
CA ALA A 29 21.32 -8.02 6.42
C ALA A 29 21.27 -9.55 6.56
N GLY A 30 20.97 -10.08 7.75
CA GLY A 30 20.76 -11.51 8.00
C GLY A 30 19.32 -11.86 8.38
N TYR A 31 18.38 -10.94 8.16
CA TYR A 31 16.97 -11.18 8.38
C TYR A 31 16.45 -12.13 7.30
N GLU A 32 15.64 -13.10 7.72
CA GLU A 32 14.90 -13.98 6.83
C GLU A 32 13.40 -13.74 7.07
N PRO A 33 12.57 -13.73 6.03
CA PRO A 33 11.12 -13.67 6.16
C PRO A 33 10.57 -14.67 7.18
N GLU A 34 9.77 -14.18 8.12
CA GLU A 34 9.14 -14.96 9.18
C GLU A 34 7.65 -15.18 8.87
N LEU A 35 7.12 -16.34 9.27
CA LEU A 35 5.68 -16.57 9.24
C LEU A 35 5.09 -16.19 10.60
N ARG A 36 4.12 -15.27 10.58
CA ARG A 36 3.32 -14.89 11.75
C ARG A 36 1.95 -15.52 11.64
N ILE A 37 1.60 -16.36 12.62
CA ILE A 37 0.27 -16.98 12.73
C ILE A 37 -0.44 -16.36 13.93
N GLU A 38 -1.57 -15.70 13.68
CA GLU A 38 -2.42 -15.11 14.71
C GLU A 38 -3.80 -15.73 14.65
N ALA A 39 -4.37 -16.05 15.81
CA ALA A 39 -5.68 -16.68 15.87
C ALA A 39 -6.54 -15.99 16.93
N LEU A 40 -7.74 -15.57 16.55
CA LEU A 40 -8.82 -15.24 17.46
C LEU A 40 -9.79 -16.41 17.53
N ILE A 41 -9.86 -17.05 18.68
CA ILE A 41 -10.83 -18.13 18.94
C ILE A 41 -12.12 -17.49 19.46
N LEU A 42 -13.25 -17.85 18.85
CA LEU A 42 -14.59 -17.38 19.20
C LEU A 42 -15.45 -18.57 19.66
N PRO A 43 -15.31 -19.01 20.93
CA PRO A 43 -15.91 -20.26 21.41
C PRO A 43 -17.43 -20.27 21.36
N HIS A 44 -18.07 -19.11 21.55
CA HIS A 44 -19.53 -18.98 21.51
C HIS A 44 -20.10 -19.36 20.15
N ASP A 45 -19.42 -18.92 19.09
CA ASP A 45 -19.87 -19.13 17.71
C ASP A 45 -19.25 -20.39 17.09
N SER A 46 -18.50 -21.17 17.89
CA SER A 46 -17.75 -22.35 17.44
C SER A 46 -16.89 -22.07 16.21
N THR A 47 -16.31 -20.87 16.15
CA THR A 47 -15.49 -20.40 15.03
C THR A 47 -14.15 -19.87 15.53
N ALA A 48 -13.20 -19.75 14.61
CA ALA A 48 -11.94 -19.09 14.84
C ALA A 48 -11.56 -18.32 13.58
N ILE A 49 -10.98 -17.15 13.77
CA ILE A 49 -10.38 -16.39 12.68
C ILE A 49 -8.88 -16.55 12.82
N VAL A 50 -8.23 -17.05 11.77
CA VAL A 50 -6.78 -17.24 11.73
C VAL A 50 -6.20 -16.44 10.58
N ARG A 51 -5.16 -15.67 10.90
CA ARG A 51 -4.37 -14.88 9.98
C ARG A 51 -2.97 -15.48 9.92
N ILE A 52 -2.48 -15.71 8.71
CA ILE A 52 -1.13 -16.21 8.45
C ILE A 52 -0.48 -15.21 7.53
N ASP A 53 0.52 -14.52 8.04
CA ASP A 53 1.26 -13.53 7.27
C ASP A 53 2.70 -13.96 7.13
N LYS A 54 3.31 -13.51 6.05
CA LYS A 54 4.76 -13.52 5.86
C LYS A 54 5.28 -12.10 6.05
N SER A 55 6.34 -11.95 6.81
CA SER A 55 7.04 -10.67 6.92
C SER A 55 8.05 -10.49 5.80
N TYR A 56 8.31 -9.23 5.43
CA TYR A 56 9.19 -8.86 4.33
C TYR A 56 10.28 -7.92 4.83
N MET A 57 11.40 -7.86 4.12
CA MET A 57 12.41 -6.85 4.41
C MET A 57 11.91 -5.47 4.01
N ILE A 58 12.37 -4.43 4.69
CA ILE A 58 11.97 -3.06 4.37
C ILE A 58 12.47 -2.58 3.00
N ASN A 59 13.51 -3.22 2.47
CA ASN A 59 14.06 -3.00 1.15
C ASN A 59 13.67 -4.12 0.17
N ASP A 60 12.65 -4.91 0.51
CA ASP A 60 12.12 -5.92 -0.41
C ASP A 60 11.31 -5.23 -1.49
N VAL A 61 11.88 -5.19 -2.68
CA VAL A 61 11.27 -4.59 -3.87
C VAL A 61 10.47 -5.62 -4.67
N GLU A 62 10.50 -6.91 -4.31
CA GLU A 62 9.74 -7.94 -5.04
C GLU A 62 8.24 -7.86 -4.78
N LEU A 63 7.82 -7.10 -3.77
CA LEU A 63 6.42 -6.82 -3.46
C LEU A 63 5.77 -5.78 -4.38
N TYR A 64 6.59 -4.99 -5.08
CA TYR A 64 6.17 -3.87 -5.92
C TYR A 64 6.56 -4.23 -7.35
N ASP A 65 5.59 -4.29 -8.25
CA ASP A 65 5.85 -4.63 -9.66
C ASP A 65 5.88 -3.39 -10.56
N CYS A 66 5.60 -2.22 -9.98
CA CYS A 66 5.54 -0.91 -10.61
C CYS A 66 4.56 -0.86 -11.80
N ARG A 67 3.43 -1.56 -11.68
CA ARG A 67 2.37 -1.54 -12.68
C ARG A 67 1.05 -1.35 -11.99
N ASP A 68 0.30 -0.36 -12.47
CA ASP A 68 -1.04 -0.07 -11.95
C ASP A 68 -2.04 -1.17 -12.34
N ASN A 69 -2.04 -2.24 -11.55
CA ASN A 69 -2.72 -3.49 -11.85
C ASN A 69 -3.58 -3.99 -10.68
N ASP A 70 -4.10 -3.10 -9.84
CA ASP A 70 -4.93 -3.43 -8.66
C ASP A 70 -6.06 -4.43 -8.94
N TYR A 71 -6.65 -4.33 -10.13
CA TYR A 71 -7.76 -5.15 -10.60
C TYR A 71 -7.31 -6.24 -11.60
N GLY A 72 -6.01 -6.36 -11.81
CA GLY A 72 -5.31 -7.32 -12.65
C GLY A 72 -5.28 -6.95 -14.13
N SER A 73 -4.65 -7.81 -14.94
CA SER A 73 -4.61 -7.65 -16.39
C SER A 73 -5.89 -8.17 -17.07
N ILE A 74 -6.89 -7.30 -17.24
CA ILE A 74 -8.24 -7.63 -17.70
C ILE A 74 -8.64 -6.91 -18.99
N PRO A 75 -9.73 -7.33 -19.67
CA PRO A 75 -10.26 -6.60 -20.83
C PRO A 75 -10.79 -5.22 -20.48
N LYS A 76 -10.71 -4.30 -21.45
CA LYS A 76 -11.17 -2.91 -21.31
C LYS A 76 -12.58 -2.78 -20.75
N ASP A 77 -13.56 -3.48 -21.35
CA ASP A 77 -14.97 -3.43 -20.89
C ASP A 77 -15.14 -3.89 -19.44
N SER A 78 -14.32 -4.83 -18.96
CA SER A 78 -14.34 -5.28 -17.57
C SER A 78 -13.74 -4.23 -16.64
N CYS A 79 -12.61 -3.61 -17.04
CA CYS A 79 -11.97 -2.55 -16.28
C CYS A 79 -12.88 -1.33 -16.14
N GLU A 80 -13.45 -0.85 -17.24
CA GLU A 80 -14.37 0.30 -17.25
C GLU A 80 -15.69 0.06 -16.48
N SER A 81 -15.97 -1.18 -16.07
CA SER A 81 -17.10 -1.51 -15.21
C SER A 81 -16.81 -1.36 -13.71
N ILE A 82 -15.53 -1.21 -13.35
CA ILE A 82 -15.05 -0.98 -11.99
C ILE A 82 -14.99 0.54 -11.77
N ASP A 83 -15.49 0.99 -10.62
CA ASP A 83 -15.53 2.42 -10.29
C ASP A 83 -14.10 2.95 -10.10
N ASN A 84 -13.79 4.09 -10.74
CA ASN A 84 -12.47 4.74 -10.77
C ASN A 84 -11.31 3.95 -11.40
N ALA A 85 -11.55 2.75 -11.95
CA ALA A 85 -10.49 2.00 -12.60
C ALA A 85 -10.14 2.56 -13.98
N ILE A 86 -8.86 2.53 -14.33
CA ILE A 86 -8.32 2.98 -15.62
C ILE A 86 -7.60 1.82 -16.28
N TRP A 87 -7.89 1.65 -17.57
CA TRP A 87 -7.30 0.59 -18.38
C TRP A 87 -6.08 1.12 -19.14
N HIS A 88 -4.90 0.56 -18.88
CA HIS A 88 -3.61 1.04 -19.36
C HIS A 88 -3.11 0.36 -20.64
N GLY A 89 -4.03 -0.21 -21.43
CA GLY A 89 -3.67 -0.91 -22.66
C GLY A 89 -3.64 -0.04 -23.90
N ASN A 90 -2.99 -0.56 -24.93
CA ASN A 90 -2.94 0.06 -26.25
C ASN A 90 -4.14 -0.34 -27.13
N GLU A 91 -4.37 0.43 -28.19
CA GLU A 91 -5.40 0.10 -29.17
C GLU A 91 -5.15 -1.30 -29.79
N GLY A 92 -6.12 -2.20 -29.61
CA GLY A 92 -6.07 -3.58 -30.14
C GLY A 92 -5.57 -4.63 -29.14
N GLU A 93 -5.14 -4.23 -27.94
CA GLU A 93 -4.87 -5.18 -26.86
C GLU A 93 -6.17 -5.75 -26.28
N ILE A 94 -6.16 -7.07 -26.01
CA ILE A 94 -7.34 -7.78 -25.48
C ILE A 94 -7.40 -7.65 -23.96
N ASN A 95 -6.26 -7.76 -23.30
CA ASN A 95 -6.08 -7.57 -21.86
C ASN A 95 -4.91 -6.61 -21.65
N ALA A 96 -5.03 -5.74 -20.65
CA ALA A 96 -3.96 -4.89 -20.17
C ALA A 96 -4.19 -4.61 -18.67
N ASP A 97 -3.24 -3.94 -18.04
CA ASP A 97 -3.33 -3.60 -16.64
C ASP A 97 -4.49 -2.66 -16.37
N CYS A 98 -5.15 -2.91 -15.25
CA CYS A 98 -6.30 -2.17 -14.78
C CYS A 98 -6.05 -1.86 -13.31
N GLY A 99 -5.91 -0.59 -13.00
CA GLY A 99 -5.72 -0.10 -11.64
C GLY A 99 -6.37 1.26 -11.48
N ASP A 100 -6.01 2.02 -10.45
CA ASP A 100 -6.64 3.30 -10.13
C ASP A 100 -5.74 4.54 -10.29
N TRP A 101 -4.54 4.37 -10.85
CA TRP A 101 -3.69 5.49 -11.25
C TRP A 101 -4.37 6.32 -12.35
N ASN A 102 -4.55 7.61 -12.07
CA ASN A 102 -5.27 8.52 -12.93
C ASN A 102 -4.45 9.77 -13.28
N PRO A 103 -4.07 9.95 -14.56
CA PRO A 103 -3.21 11.05 -14.99
C PRO A 103 -3.83 12.43 -14.74
N PHE A 104 -5.16 12.53 -14.62
CA PHE A 104 -5.83 13.81 -14.40
C PHE A 104 -5.85 14.27 -12.95
N ILE A 105 -5.38 13.44 -12.01
CA ILE A 105 -5.31 13.78 -10.58
C ILE A 105 -3.97 13.44 -9.94
N HIS A 106 -3.25 12.45 -10.48
CA HIS A 106 -1.98 11.97 -9.94
C HIS A 106 -0.77 12.64 -10.60
N ASP A 107 -0.97 13.32 -11.73
CA ASP A 107 0.10 13.94 -12.53
C ASP A 107 -0.17 15.44 -12.83
N ILE A 108 -0.98 16.09 -11.99
CA ILE A 108 -1.40 17.51 -12.16
C ILE A 108 -0.75 18.48 -11.16
N GLY A 109 0.24 17.99 -10.41
CA GLY A 109 1.02 18.78 -9.47
C GLY A 109 0.30 19.12 -8.17
N SER A 110 1.08 19.57 -7.19
CA SER A 110 0.60 20.10 -5.91
C SER A 110 -0.21 21.39 -6.08
N ASP A 111 0.05 22.17 -7.13
CA ASP A 111 -0.69 23.39 -7.44
C ASP A 111 -2.02 23.14 -8.19
N GLY A 112 -2.23 21.91 -8.67
CA GLY A 112 -3.40 21.46 -9.41
C GLY A 112 -3.43 21.94 -10.86
N ILE A 113 -2.30 22.34 -11.44
CA ILE A 113 -2.12 22.83 -12.80
C ILE A 113 -1.02 22.02 -13.49
N ALA A 114 -1.42 21.04 -14.31
CA ALA A 114 -0.49 20.24 -15.10
C ALA A 114 0.54 21.09 -15.88
N ALA A 115 1.82 20.71 -15.78
CA ALA A 115 2.88 21.20 -16.63
C ALA A 115 2.51 21.14 -18.12
N ASN A 116 2.95 22.15 -18.85
CA ASN A 116 2.74 22.25 -20.28
C ASN A 116 3.96 22.91 -20.92
N ASP A 117 4.67 22.16 -21.74
CA ASP A 117 5.71 22.68 -22.64
C ASP A 117 5.08 22.86 -24.02
N ALA A 118 4.64 24.08 -24.33
CA ALA A 118 3.81 24.36 -25.50
C ALA A 118 4.56 24.14 -26.83
N ASN A 119 5.89 24.21 -26.82
CA ASN A 119 6.73 24.02 -27.99
C ASN A 119 7.56 22.71 -27.95
N SER A 120 7.53 21.98 -26.84
CA SER A 120 8.21 20.71 -26.57
C SER A 120 9.74 20.79 -26.71
N ASP A 121 10.36 21.92 -26.34
CA ASP A 121 11.81 22.12 -26.38
C ASP A 121 12.53 21.92 -25.04
N GLY A 122 11.78 21.66 -23.97
CA GLY A 122 12.26 21.44 -22.61
C GLY A 122 12.56 22.72 -21.83
N ASP A 123 12.23 23.89 -22.37
CA ASP A 123 12.25 25.19 -21.70
C ASP A 123 10.81 25.60 -21.38
N TYR A 124 10.50 25.89 -20.11
CA TYR A 124 9.14 26.24 -19.66
C TYR A 124 8.95 27.75 -19.44
N GLU A 125 9.78 28.57 -20.08
CA GLU A 125 9.79 30.03 -19.95
C GLU A 125 9.10 30.74 -21.13
N ASP A 126 8.60 30.00 -22.13
CA ASP A 126 7.94 30.56 -23.30
C ASP A 126 6.48 30.96 -23.02
N PHE A 127 5.93 31.77 -23.92
CA PHE A 127 4.53 32.18 -23.83
C PHE A 127 3.60 30.98 -24.10
N GLY A 128 2.88 30.56 -23.06
CA GLY A 128 1.93 29.44 -23.12
C GLY A 128 2.39 28.24 -22.29
N ASP A 129 3.58 28.29 -21.72
CA ASP A 129 4.10 27.22 -20.87
C ASP A 129 3.59 27.31 -19.44
N VAL A 130 3.59 26.15 -18.79
CA VAL A 130 3.44 25.96 -17.35
C VAL A 130 4.58 25.06 -16.91
N ALA A 131 5.48 25.57 -16.10
CA ALA A 131 6.62 24.80 -15.59
C ALA A 131 6.15 23.75 -14.57
N PRO A 132 6.80 22.57 -14.51
CA PRO A 132 6.48 21.57 -13.52
C PRO A 132 6.77 22.05 -12.10
N ASP A 133 5.99 21.55 -11.15
CA ASP A 133 6.15 21.89 -9.73
C ASP A 133 7.54 21.51 -9.20
N GLU A 134 8.15 22.42 -8.43
CA GLU A 134 9.50 22.20 -7.84
C GLU A 134 9.55 21.00 -6.89
N ASP A 135 8.40 20.54 -6.38
CA ASP A 135 8.31 19.39 -5.48
C ASP A 135 8.32 18.03 -6.20
N GLY A 136 8.27 18.02 -7.54
CA GLY A 136 8.34 16.82 -8.36
C GLY A 136 7.09 15.96 -8.31
N THR A 137 5.93 16.54 -7.95
CA THR A 137 4.64 15.82 -7.95
C THR A 137 4.03 15.65 -9.35
N GLU A 138 4.58 16.34 -10.34
CA GLU A 138 4.29 16.14 -11.76
C GLU A 138 5.39 15.26 -12.33
N ASN A 139 5.07 13.99 -12.46
CA ASN A 139 5.99 12.91 -12.75
C ASN A 139 6.15 12.78 -14.28
N ASN A 140 6.00 11.58 -14.85
CA ASN A 140 6.27 11.31 -16.26
C ASN A 140 5.00 11.01 -17.08
N GLY A 141 3.82 11.07 -16.45
CA GLY A 141 2.53 10.80 -17.07
C GLY A 141 2.31 9.35 -17.47
N LEU A 142 3.04 8.41 -16.86
CA LEU A 142 2.89 6.98 -17.05
C LEU A 142 2.63 6.32 -15.68
N PRO A 143 1.82 5.26 -15.61
CA PRO A 143 1.62 4.51 -14.36
C PRO A 143 2.82 3.58 -14.08
N ASP A 144 3.98 4.13 -13.72
CA ASP A 144 5.19 3.38 -13.35
C ASP A 144 5.69 3.69 -11.92
N CYS A 145 6.88 3.20 -11.55
CA CYS A 145 7.38 3.38 -10.18
C CYS A 145 7.42 4.87 -9.80
N ASP A 146 7.31 5.17 -8.50
CA ASP A 146 7.36 6.53 -7.93
C ASP A 146 6.11 7.40 -8.20
N GLU A 147 5.10 6.83 -8.87
CA GLU A 147 3.78 7.44 -9.06
C GLU A 147 2.80 7.02 -7.96
N PRO A 148 1.88 7.91 -7.53
CA PRO A 148 0.94 7.59 -6.46
C PRO A 148 -0.12 6.61 -6.96
N ASN A 149 -0.40 5.58 -6.16
CA ASN A 149 -1.40 4.54 -6.47
C ASN A 149 -1.04 3.68 -7.69
N VAL A 150 0.25 3.49 -8.02
CA VAL A 150 0.68 2.46 -8.98
C VAL A 150 0.85 1.09 -8.31
N ASP A 151 1.49 1.05 -7.14
CA ASP A 151 1.56 -0.16 -6.32
C ASP A 151 0.68 0.05 -5.07
N ASP A 152 -0.63 -0.22 -5.15
CA ASP A 152 -1.53 -0.09 -3.99
C ASP A 152 -1.50 -1.33 -3.08
N TYR A 153 -2.00 -1.13 -1.87
CA TYR A 153 -2.22 -2.15 -0.87
C TYR A 153 -3.01 -3.36 -1.39
N SER A 154 -3.94 -3.19 -2.33
CA SER A 154 -4.68 -4.29 -2.97
C SER A 154 -3.77 -5.31 -3.64
N GLU A 155 -2.68 -4.86 -4.26
CA GLU A 155 -1.72 -5.71 -4.95
C GLU A 155 -0.78 -6.40 -3.96
N ILE A 156 -0.36 -5.69 -2.92
CA ILE A 156 0.62 -6.17 -1.94
C ILE A 156 0.00 -7.18 -0.96
N LEU A 157 -1.27 -6.97 -0.57
CA LEU A 157 -1.94 -7.77 0.46
C LEU A 157 -1.93 -9.29 0.18
N PRO A 158 -2.23 -9.77 -1.05
CA PRO A 158 -2.13 -11.18 -1.39
C PRO A 158 -0.72 -11.78 -1.23
N PHE A 159 0.35 -10.98 -1.40
CA PHE A 159 1.71 -11.46 -1.18
C PHE A 159 2.03 -11.57 0.32
N VAL A 160 1.50 -10.66 1.14
CA VAL A 160 1.68 -10.69 2.60
C VAL A 160 0.94 -11.88 3.24
N HIS A 161 -0.27 -12.20 2.77
CA HIS A 161 -1.04 -13.31 3.31
C HIS A 161 -0.64 -14.68 2.73
N ASN A 162 -0.31 -15.63 3.60
CA ASN A 162 0.08 -16.96 3.17
C ASN A 162 -1.10 -17.95 3.21
N ASN A 163 -1.61 -18.26 2.02
CA ASN A 163 -2.75 -19.16 1.83
C ASN A 163 -2.34 -20.65 1.70
N SER A 164 -1.04 -20.95 1.72
CA SER A 164 -0.50 -22.30 1.49
C SER A 164 -0.36 -23.14 2.77
N CYS A 165 -0.56 -22.54 3.94
CA CYS A 165 -0.40 -23.19 5.23
C CYS A 165 -1.71 -23.82 5.72
N GLU A 166 -1.64 -25.06 6.20
CA GLU A 166 -2.75 -25.73 6.90
C GLU A 166 -2.64 -25.46 8.41
N VAL A 167 -3.70 -24.96 9.05
CA VAL A 167 -3.71 -24.67 10.49
C VAL A 167 -4.55 -25.68 11.25
N LYS A 168 -4.00 -26.19 12.35
CA LYS A 168 -4.64 -27.19 13.22
C LYS A 168 -4.55 -26.76 14.67
N ILE A 169 -5.63 -26.95 15.41
CA ILE A 169 -5.63 -26.83 16.87
C ILE A 169 -5.59 -28.24 17.44
N ILE A 170 -4.57 -28.51 18.26
CA ILE A 170 -4.41 -29.77 18.97
C ILE A 170 -4.74 -29.52 20.43
N LYS A 171 -5.75 -30.22 20.94
CA LYS A 171 -6.07 -30.25 22.37
C LYS A 171 -5.40 -31.47 22.98
N ASN A 172 -4.41 -31.22 23.82
CA ASN A 172 -3.75 -32.26 24.61
C ASN A 172 -4.52 -32.45 25.92
N ASP A 173 -5.18 -33.59 26.08
CA ASP A 173 -5.74 -33.97 27.37
C ASP A 173 -4.71 -34.76 28.20
N ASN A 174 -4.77 -34.66 29.53
CA ASN A 174 -3.81 -35.28 30.46
C ASN A 174 -3.72 -36.83 30.34
N ASN A 175 -4.58 -37.43 29.53
CA ASN A 175 -4.66 -38.87 29.26
C ASN A 175 -3.96 -39.30 27.94
N ASN A 176 -3.12 -38.45 27.33
CA ASN A 176 -2.47 -38.71 26.03
C ASN A 176 -3.44 -38.96 24.85
N LEU A 177 -4.66 -38.43 24.93
CA LEU A 177 -5.59 -38.39 23.82
C LEU A 177 -5.44 -37.03 23.12
N GLU A 178 -4.86 -37.05 21.92
CA GLU A 178 -4.79 -35.87 21.05
C GLU A 178 -6.13 -35.73 20.31
N GLU A 179 -6.93 -34.73 20.69
CA GLU A 179 -8.06 -34.29 19.87
C GLU A 179 -7.56 -33.23 18.88
N LYS A 180 -7.79 -33.45 17.57
CA LYS A 180 -7.37 -32.55 16.49
C LYS A 180 -8.60 -31.86 15.90
N CYS A 181 -8.54 -30.54 15.82
CA CYS A 181 -9.53 -29.70 15.16
C CYS A 181 -8.84 -28.99 13.98
N ASP A 182 -9.21 -29.38 12.76
CA ASP A 182 -8.72 -28.72 11.55
C ASP A 182 -9.47 -27.40 11.35
N LEU A 183 -8.74 -26.33 11.04
CA LEU A 183 -9.32 -25.04 10.67
C LEU A 183 -9.41 -24.97 9.15
N ILE A 184 -10.65 -25.03 8.66
CA ILE A 184 -10.93 -25.01 7.22
C ILE A 184 -11.19 -23.57 6.81
N PHE A 185 -10.47 -23.09 5.80
CA PHE A 185 -10.73 -21.79 5.21
C PHE A 185 -12.18 -21.68 4.74
N SER A 186 -12.85 -20.60 5.14
CA SER A 186 -14.18 -20.26 4.68
C SER A 186 -14.15 -18.85 4.11
N ASN A 187 -14.59 -18.69 2.87
CA ASN A 187 -14.76 -17.39 2.23
C ASN A 187 -15.86 -16.52 2.89
N SER A 188 -16.64 -17.10 3.81
CA SER A 188 -17.62 -16.41 4.65
C SER A 188 -17.18 -16.31 6.12
N GLY A 189 -15.97 -16.80 6.44
CA GLY A 189 -15.35 -16.58 7.75
C GLY A 189 -15.08 -15.08 7.87
N GLY A 190 -15.66 -14.44 8.90
CA GLY A 190 -15.71 -12.98 8.99
C GLY A 190 -14.38 -12.27 8.72
N HIS A 191 -14.47 -11.09 8.13
CA HIS A 191 -13.32 -10.23 7.87
C HIS A 191 -12.97 -9.44 9.13
N PHE A 192 -11.69 -9.40 9.50
CA PHE A 192 -11.21 -8.54 10.60
C PHE A 192 -11.14 -7.06 10.22
N PHE A 193 -11.10 -6.78 8.91
CA PHE A 193 -11.22 -5.43 8.40
C PHE A 193 -12.68 -5.03 8.50
N ASN A 194 -12.98 -4.30 9.55
CA ASN A 194 -14.28 -3.70 9.75
C ASN A 194 -14.39 -2.51 8.79
N GLU A 195 -15.08 -2.66 7.67
CA GLU A 195 -15.44 -1.56 6.76
C GLU A 195 -16.47 -0.57 7.39
N ILE A 196 -16.54 -0.48 8.72
CA ILE A 196 -17.41 0.49 9.40
C ILE A 196 -16.73 1.86 9.36
N TYR A 197 -16.85 2.46 8.17
CA TYR A 197 -17.21 3.85 7.90
C TYR A 197 -16.48 4.90 8.74
N THR A 198 -15.31 5.28 8.28
CA THR A 198 -14.53 6.43 8.78
C THR A 198 -14.15 7.37 7.64
N GLY A 199 -15.17 7.96 7.00
CA GLY A 199 -15.07 9.30 6.41
C GLY A 199 -14.50 9.48 5.00
N ASP A 200 -13.79 8.51 4.41
CA ASP A 200 -13.43 8.55 2.99
C ASP A 200 -13.23 7.14 2.41
N LYS A 201 -13.46 6.97 1.11
CA LYS A 201 -13.62 5.67 0.44
C LYS A 201 -12.36 5.10 -0.17
N SER A 202 -11.23 5.81 -0.15
CA SER A 202 -10.14 5.53 -1.10
C SER A 202 -8.88 4.87 -0.54
N SER A 203 -8.68 4.70 0.77
CA SER A 203 -7.46 3.99 1.22
C SER A 203 -7.57 3.40 2.63
N PRO A 204 -7.13 2.15 2.86
CA PRO A 204 -6.98 1.60 4.21
C PRO A 204 -5.75 2.20 4.90
N ILE A 205 -5.97 3.08 5.88
CA ILE A 205 -4.90 3.54 6.78
C ILE A 205 -4.92 2.67 8.04
N PHE A 206 -3.79 2.05 8.38
CA PHE A 206 -3.58 1.34 9.66
C PHE A 206 -3.51 2.35 10.82
N ASP A 207 -4.65 2.84 11.26
CA ASP A 207 -4.71 3.66 12.47
C ASP A 207 -4.89 2.81 13.73
N ASN A 208 -3.78 2.74 14.48
CA ASN A 208 -3.68 2.61 15.92
C ASN A 208 -4.36 1.40 16.60
N VAL A 209 -3.51 0.46 17.02
CA VAL A 209 -3.77 -0.40 18.18
C VAL A 209 -3.91 0.50 19.42
N GLU A 210 -5.14 0.88 19.77
CA GLU A 210 -5.40 1.45 21.09
C GLU A 210 -5.43 0.32 22.13
N VAL A 211 -4.40 0.31 22.99
CA VAL A 211 -4.43 -0.45 24.24
C VAL A 211 -5.26 0.33 25.24
N ILE A 212 -6.47 -0.15 25.53
CA ILE A 212 -7.26 0.32 26.67
C ILE A 212 -6.66 -0.30 27.94
N ASN A 213 -6.16 0.53 28.85
CA ASN A 213 -5.85 0.16 30.24
C ASN A 213 -7.11 0.16 31.10
#